data_AF-A0A6I0E8G7-F1
#
_entry.id   AF-A0A6I0E8G7-F1
#
_cell.length_a   1.000
_cell.length_b   1.000
_cell.length_c   1.000
_cell.angle_alpha   90.00
_cell.angle_beta   90.00
_cell.angle_gamma   90.00
#
_symmetry.space_group_name_H-M   'P 1'
#
loop_
_entity.id
_entity.type
_entity.pdbx_description
1 polymer ?
#
loop_
_entity_poly.entity_id
_entity_poly.type
_entity_poly.pdbx_seq_one_letter_code
_entity_poly.pdbx_strand_id
1 'polypeptide(L)'
;MAIFTFFKTGKPKGFNYKPIYYNEQKEEMKEREARMKRELGLNDEDTPFVPNIKGKFQSKRLNKYSQSRQSTVRILIILFLLLLAAYFVFFR
;
A
#
# COMPACT_ATOMS: atom_id res chain seq x y z
N MET A 1 16.12 -41.09 -33.55
CA MET A 1 15.35 -39.84 -33.76
C MET A 1 14.75 -39.43 -32.42
N ALA A 2 15.39 -38.50 -31.72
CA ALA A 2 14.95 -38.07 -30.39
C ALA A 2 13.84 -37.02 -30.55
N ILE A 3 12.62 -37.35 -30.16
CA ILE A 3 11.50 -36.42 -30.12
C ILE A 3 11.66 -35.61 -28.83
N PHE A 4 12.24 -34.43 -28.94
CA PHE A 4 12.32 -33.49 -27.84
C PHE A 4 10.91 -33.03 -27.45
N THR A 5 10.46 -33.37 -26.25
CA THR A 5 9.15 -32.97 -25.71
C THR A 5 9.28 -31.65 -24.94
N PHE A 6 9.39 -30.54 -25.67
CA PHE A 6 9.55 -29.19 -25.09
C PHE A 6 8.28 -28.61 -24.42
N PHE A 7 7.15 -29.33 -24.42
CA PHE A 7 5.85 -28.81 -23.96
C PHE A 7 5.26 -29.54 -22.75
N LYS A 8 6.02 -30.38 -22.04
CA LYS A 8 5.53 -30.99 -20.79
C LYS A 8 5.65 -30.00 -19.63
N THR A 9 4.67 -29.13 -19.49
CA THR A 9 4.54 -28.31 -18.28
C THR A 9 4.12 -29.21 -17.12
N GLY A 10 4.87 -29.13 -16.01
CA GLY A 10 4.52 -29.86 -14.78
C GLY A 10 3.15 -29.40 -14.26
N LYS A 11 2.39 -30.31 -13.65
CA LYS A 11 1.11 -29.95 -13.02
C LYS A 11 1.35 -28.81 -12.00
N PRO A 12 0.53 -27.75 -11.99
CA PRO A 12 0.66 -26.71 -11.00
C PRO A 12 0.50 -27.32 -9.60
N LYS A 13 1.32 -26.88 -8.65
CA LYS A 13 1.17 -27.30 -7.25
C LYS A 13 -0.19 -26.80 -6.74
N GLY A 14 -1.02 -27.73 -6.25
CA GLY A 14 -2.28 -27.38 -5.62
C GLY A 14 -2.04 -26.55 -4.36
N PHE A 15 -2.81 -25.48 -4.18
CA PHE A 15 -2.77 -24.70 -2.95
C PHE A 15 -3.55 -25.43 -1.86
N ASN A 16 -2.85 -25.90 -0.82
CA ASN A 16 -3.50 -26.45 0.36
C ASN A 16 -3.76 -25.31 1.37
N TYR A 17 -4.92 -24.66 1.23
CA TYR A 17 -5.35 -23.68 2.22
C TYR A 17 -5.99 -24.41 3.40
N LYS A 18 -5.38 -24.29 4.58
CA LYS A 18 -6.06 -24.60 5.83
C LYS A 18 -6.74 -23.32 6.32
N PRO A 19 -8.08 -23.20 6.24
CA PRO A 19 -8.76 -22.05 6.80
C PRO A 19 -8.50 -22.00 8.31
N ILE A 20 -7.85 -20.93 8.76
CA ILE A 20 -7.73 -20.64 10.18
C ILE A 20 -8.98 -19.85 10.55
N TYR A 21 -9.80 -20.41 11.45
CA TYR A 21 -10.96 -19.71 11.96
C TYR A 21 -10.50 -18.55 12.83
N TYR A 22 -10.83 -17.33 12.41
CA TYR A 22 -10.58 -16.15 13.20
C TYR A 22 -11.63 -16.07 14.31
N ASN A 23 -11.18 -15.98 15.55
CA ASN A 23 -12.05 -15.73 16.70
C ASN A 23 -11.66 -14.37 17.27
N GLU A 24 -12.52 -13.39 17.04
CA GLU A 24 -12.37 -11.99 17.46
C GLU A 24 -12.11 -11.88 18.96
N GLN A 25 -12.94 -12.57 19.76
CA GLN A 25 -12.87 -12.50 21.22
C GLN A 25 -11.53 -13.03 21.75
N LYS A 26 -11.02 -14.13 21.15
CA LYS A 26 -9.75 -14.72 21.55
C LYS A 26 -8.57 -13.80 21.27
N GLU A 27 -8.59 -13.11 20.13
CA GLU A 27 -7.51 -12.19 19.76
C GLU A 27 -7.57 -10.90 20.58
N GLU A 28 -8.76 -10.36 20.86
CA GLU A 28 -8.92 -9.20 21.76
C GLU A 28 -8.42 -9.49 23.17
N MET A 29 -8.73 -10.66 23.74
CA MET A 29 -8.26 -11.01 25.08
C MET A 29 -6.73 -11.13 25.12
N LYS A 30 -6.11 -11.77 24.12
CA LYS A 30 -4.64 -11.84 24.01
C LYS A 30 -4.01 -10.46 23.83
N GLU A 31 -4.62 -9.56 23.07
CA GLU A 31 -4.11 -8.20 22.90
C GLU A 31 -4.16 -7.42 24.22
N ARG A 32 -5.22 -7.60 25.02
CA ARG A 32 -5.35 -6.99 26.35
C ARG A 32 -4.35 -7.59 27.33
N GLU A 33 -4.21 -8.91 27.37
CA GLU A 33 -3.20 -9.60 28.20
C GLU A 33 -1.78 -9.16 27.82
N ALA A 34 -1.47 -9.08 26.53
CA ALA A 34 -0.18 -8.61 26.05
C ALA A 34 0.08 -7.13 26.41
N ARG A 35 -0.97 -6.29 26.43
CA ARG A 35 -0.85 -4.90 26.89
C ARG A 35 -0.58 -4.82 28.40
N MET A 36 -1.37 -5.54 29.20
CA MET A 36 -1.21 -5.59 30.66
C MET A 36 0.16 -6.14 31.07
N LYS A 37 0.65 -7.21 30.41
CA LYS A 37 1.99 -7.76 30.65
C LYS A 37 3.10 -6.74 30.36
N ARG A 38 2.96 -5.91 29.32
CA ARG A 38 3.90 -4.83 29.02
C ARG A 38 3.89 -3.74 30.10
N GLU A 39 2.71 -3.38 30.59
CA GLU A 39 2.56 -2.37 31.65
C GLU A 39 3.14 -2.86 32.99
N LEU A 40 3.06 -4.16 33.27
CA LEU A 40 3.67 -4.77 34.46
C LEU A 40 5.19 -5.03 34.35
N GLY A 41 5.82 -4.83 33.19
CA GLY A 41 7.24 -5.08 32.99
C GLY A 41 7.67 -6.57 33.08
N LEU A 42 6.70 -7.49 33.07
CA LEU A 42 6.94 -8.94 32.98
C LEU A 42 7.22 -9.30 31.52
N ASN A 43 8.41 -8.93 31.05
CA ASN A 43 8.89 -9.38 29.74
C ASN A 43 9.43 -10.80 29.91
N ASP A 44 8.71 -11.79 29.39
CA ASP A 44 9.34 -13.07 29.03
C ASP A 44 10.40 -12.75 27.97
N GLU A 45 11.68 -12.83 28.32
CA GLU A 45 12.83 -12.46 27.45
C GLU A 45 12.80 -13.18 26.08
N ASP A 46 12.08 -14.30 25.99
CA ASP A 46 12.03 -15.18 24.81
C ASP A 46 11.01 -14.78 23.72
N THR A 47 10.17 -13.77 23.94
CA THR A 47 9.16 -13.38 22.92
C THR A 47 9.50 -12.04 22.25
N PRO A 48 9.98 -12.05 20.99
CA PRO A 48 10.26 -10.81 20.28
C PRO A 48 8.96 -10.04 20.02
N PHE A 49 9.01 -8.74 20.27
CA PHE A 49 7.90 -7.83 20.03
C PHE A 49 7.52 -7.80 18.55
N VAL A 50 6.31 -8.29 18.23
CA VAL A 50 5.71 -8.14 16.90
C VAL A 50 4.68 -7.01 16.95
N PRO A 51 4.99 -5.80 16.44
CA PRO A 51 3.98 -4.75 16.36
C PRO A 51 2.84 -5.20 15.44
N ASN A 52 1.59 -4.98 15.86
CA ASN A 52 0.44 -5.24 15.00
C ASN A 52 0.44 -4.22 13.85
N ILE A 53 0.97 -4.65 12.70
CA ILE A 53 1.08 -3.85 11.46
C ILE A 53 -0.20 -3.99 10.60
N LYS A 54 -1.13 -4.90 10.96
CA LYS A 54 -2.40 -5.07 10.23
C LYS A 54 -3.18 -3.75 10.22
N GLY A 55 -3.59 -3.31 9.03
CA GLY A 55 -4.38 -2.07 8.83
C GLY A 55 -3.59 -0.76 8.78
N LYS A 56 -2.31 -0.72 9.18
CA LYS A 56 -1.53 0.54 9.22
C LYS A 56 -1.04 1.03 7.85
N PHE A 57 -1.14 0.20 6.81
CA PHE A 57 -0.69 0.54 5.46
C PHE A 57 -1.65 1.40 4.65
N GLN A 58 -2.85 1.72 5.15
CA GLN A 58 -3.84 2.49 4.37
C GLN A 58 -3.70 4.02 4.48
N SER A 59 -2.88 4.57 5.38
CA SER A 59 -2.93 6.00 5.70
C SER A 59 -2.32 6.95 4.67
N LYS A 60 -1.44 6.48 3.77
CA LYS A 60 -0.72 7.38 2.85
C LYS A 60 -1.40 7.63 1.50
N ARG A 61 -2.48 6.90 1.17
CA ARG A 61 -3.08 6.98 -0.17
C ARG A 61 -4.20 8.03 -0.31
N LEU A 62 -4.70 8.57 0.80
CA LEU A 62 -5.85 9.50 0.81
C LEU A 62 -5.47 10.98 0.60
N ASN A 63 -4.20 11.35 0.78
CA ASN A 63 -3.75 12.75 0.69
C ASN A 63 -3.33 13.22 -0.73
N LYS A 64 -3.61 12.44 -1.78
CA LYS A 64 -3.12 12.76 -3.14
C LYS A 64 -4.01 13.75 -3.92
N TYR A 65 -5.16 14.14 -3.36
CA TYR A 65 -6.18 14.93 -4.09
C TYR A 65 -6.15 16.44 -3.89
N SER A 66 -5.29 17.00 -3.01
CA SER A 66 -5.25 18.46 -2.78
C SER A 66 -4.34 19.24 -3.75
N GLN A 67 -3.57 18.56 -4.61
CA GLN A 67 -2.54 19.20 -5.44
C GLN A 67 -3.02 19.57 -6.87
N SER A 68 -4.26 19.28 -7.23
CA SER A 68 -4.78 19.52 -8.59
C SER A 68 -5.09 20.99 -8.90
N ARG A 69 -5.66 21.74 -7.94
CA ARG A 69 -6.08 23.14 -8.15
C ARG A 69 -4.93 24.11 -8.41
N GLN A 70 -3.79 23.92 -7.73
CA GLN A 70 -2.59 24.75 -7.91
C GLN A 70 -1.94 24.55 -9.30
N SER A 71 -2.02 23.33 -9.84
CA SER A 71 -1.44 22.99 -11.15
C SER A 71 -2.25 23.54 -12.31
N THR A 72 -3.59 23.54 -12.22
CA THR A 72 -4.46 24.07 -13.29
C THR A 72 -4.28 25.57 -13.50
N VAL A 73 -4.16 26.36 -12.42
CA VAL A 73 -3.97 27.82 -12.50
C VAL A 73 -2.63 28.17 -13.16
N ARG A 74 -1.55 27.45 -12.83
CA ARG A 74 -0.24 27.66 -13.46
C ARG A 74 -0.26 27.40 -14.96
N ILE A 75 -0.94 26.33 -15.39
CA ILE A 75 -1.08 25.99 -16.83
C ILE A 75 -1.82 27.10 -17.58
N LEU A 76 -2.89 27.67 -17.00
CA LEU A 76 -3.64 28.77 -17.61
C LEU A 76 -2.79 30.05 -17.77
N ILE A 77 -1.98 30.39 -16.76
CA ILE A 77 -1.07 31.55 -16.83
C ILE A 77 -0.04 31.37 -17.95
N ILE A 78 0.57 30.19 -18.06
CA ILE A 78 1.55 29.87 -19.11
C ILE A 78 0.90 29.94 -20.49
N LEU A 79 -0.30 29.38 -20.66
CA LEU A 79 -1.05 29.43 -21.91
C LEU A 79 -1.37 30.86 -22.33
N PHE A 80 -1.81 31.70 -21.37
CA PHE A 80 -2.11 33.10 -21.64
C PHE A 80 -0.88 33.89 -22.09
N LEU A 81 0.27 33.70 -21.42
CA LEU A 81 1.54 34.32 -21.82
C LEU A 81 1.98 33.89 -23.22
N LEU A 82 1.84 32.60 -23.56
CA LEU A 82 2.15 32.08 -24.89
C LEU A 82 1.26 32.68 -25.98
N LEU A 83 -0.04 32.82 -25.73
CA LEU A 83 -0.96 33.47 -26.68
C LEU A 83 -0.63 34.94 -26.87
N LEU A 84 -0.27 35.66 -25.80
CA LEU A 84 0.16 37.06 -25.89
C LEU A 84 1.44 37.21 -26.70
N ALA A 85 2.43 36.35 -26.47
CA ALA A 85 3.68 36.34 -27.23
C ALA A 85 3.44 35.99 -28.71
N ALA A 86 2.62 34.97 -28.99
CA ALA A 86 2.25 34.59 -30.35
C ALA A 86 1.51 35.73 -31.06
N TYR A 87 0.57 36.40 -30.38
CA TYR A 87 -0.12 37.58 -30.91
C TYR A 87 0.87 38.70 -31.22
N PHE A 88 1.80 39.02 -30.31
CA PHE A 88 2.80 40.07 -30.53
C PHE A 88 3.75 39.74 -31.69
N VAL A 89 4.06 38.47 -31.95
CA VAL A 89 4.91 38.05 -33.07
C VAL A 89 4.16 38.02 -34.40
N PHE A 90 2.87 37.66 -34.43
CA PHE A 90 2.09 37.54 -35.67
C PHE A 90 1.37 38.83 -36.09
N PHE A 91 1.00 39.71 -35.14
CA PHE A 91 0.30 40.98 -35.40
C PHE A 91 1.21 42.21 -35.34
N ARG A 92 2.52 42.02 -35.21
CA ARG A 92 3.55 43.03 -35.47
C ARG A 92 4.23 42.74 -36.79
#